data_AF-A0A2P0AZ86-F1
#
_entry.id   AF-A0A2P0AZ86-F1
#
_cell.length_a   1.000
_cell.length_b   1.000
_cell.length_c   1.000
_cell.angle_alpha   90.00
_cell.angle_beta   90.00
_cell.angle_gamma   90.00
#
_symmetry.space_group_name_H-M   'P 1'
#
loop_
_entity.id
_entity.type
_entity.pdbx_description
1 polymer ?
#
loop_
_entity_poly.entity_id
_entity_poly.type
_entity_poly.pdbx_seq_one_letter_code
_entity_poly.pdbx_strand_id
1 'polypeptide(L)'
;MASFEPQASLFDAPTISPITAAVDWITTVLLGELALGLCLLAVAFVGFMMMSGRVPIRTAMRVAIGCFVILGAPQIAAGLLAGWGSPPPPALAEPPIARRPPPANYDPYAGASVPTDR
;
A
#
# COMPACT_ATOMS: atom_id res chain seq x y z
N MET A 1 -33.74 -2.09 12.81
CA MET A 1 -32.55 -2.12 13.69
C MET A 1 -31.36 -1.68 12.86
N ALA A 2 -31.03 -0.39 12.88
CA ALA A 2 -29.92 0.16 12.11
C ALA A 2 -28.62 -0.08 12.89
N SER A 3 -27.69 -0.80 12.28
CA SER A 3 -26.32 -0.98 12.76
C SER A 3 -25.53 0.29 12.50
N PHE A 4 -25.08 0.95 13.56
CA PHE A 4 -24.13 2.06 13.48
C PHE A 4 -22.72 1.48 13.49
N GLU A 5 -22.01 1.57 12.37
CA GLU A 5 -20.58 1.30 12.30
C GLU A 5 -19.85 2.34 13.17
N PRO A 6 -18.95 1.94 14.08
CA PRO A 6 -18.21 2.87 14.92
C PRO A 6 -17.39 3.80 14.02
N GLN A 7 -17.65 5.11 14.10
CA GLN A 7 -16.82 6.10 13.41
C GLN A 7 -15.42 6.09 14.02
N ALA A 8 -14.42 5.83 13.18
CA ALA A 8 -13.01 5.87 13.56
C ALA A 8 -12.70 7.22 14.23
N SER A 9 -12.26 7.16 15.49
CA SER A 9 -11.97 8.35 16.30
C SER A 9 -10.77 9.08 15.71
N LEU A 10 -10.84 10.40 15.56
CA LEU A 10 -9.75 11.24 15.04
C LEU A 10 -8.46 11.17 15.89
N PHE A 11 -8.58 10.60 17.09
CA PHE A 11 -7.52 10.42 18.07
C PHE A 11 -6.90 9.01 18.04
N ASP A 12 -7.41 8.10 17.21
CA ASP A 12 -6.76 6.81 17.02
C ASP A 12 -5.45 7.03 16.25
N ALA A 13 -4.34 6.54 16.81
CA ALA A 13 -3.04 6.70 16.16
C ALA A 13 -3.05 5.88 14.86
N PRO A 14 -2.69 6.46 13.70
CA PRO A 14 -2.62 5.70 12.46
C PRO A 14 -1.71 4.49 12.64
N THR A 15 -2.27 3.29 12.42
CA THR A 15 -1.54 2.02 12.48
C THR A 15 -0.47 1.92 11.39
N ILE A 16 -0.58 2.73 10.34
CA ILE A 16 0.37 2.85 9.24
C ILE A 16 1.14 4.16 9.40
N SER A 17 2.47 4.06 9.42
CA SER A 17 3.33 5.23 9.46
C SER A 17 3.18 6.04 8.15
N PRO A 18 3.04 7.38 8.19
CA PRO A 18 2.90 8.18 6.96
C PRO A 18 4.09 8.03 6.01
N ILE A 19 5.28 7.74 6.55
CA ILE A 19 6.48 7.47 5.74
C ILE A 19 6.36 6.17 4.94
N THR A 20 5.77 5.12 5.50
CA THR A 20 5.59 3.86 4.77
C THR A 20 4.58 4.02 3.64
N ALA A 21 3.53 4.82 3.86
CA ALA A 21 2.56 5.16 2.81
C ALA A 21 3.20 5.98 1.68
N ALA A 22 4.06 6.96 2.01
CA ALA A 22 4.77 7.74 0.99
C ALA A 22 5.72 6.87 0.16
N VAL A 23 6.47 5.97 0.82
CA VAL A 23 7.36 5.03 0.12
C VAL A 23 6.58 4.09 -0.78
N ASP A 24 5.44 3.56 -0.32
CA ASP A 24 4.61 2.65 -1.10
C ASP A 24 4.01 3.31 -2.37
N TRP A 25 3.65 4.60 -2.27
CA TRP A 25 3.24 5.37 -3.44
C TRP A 25 4.37 5.55 -4.46
N ILE A 26 5.58 5.91 -3.98
CA ILE A 26 6.76 6.06 -4.85
C ILE A 26 7.06 4.74 -5.54
N THR A 27 7.07 3.62 -4.81
CA THR A 27 7.32 2.30 -5.38
C THR A 27 6.24 1.93 -6.40
N THR A 28 4.98 2.23 -6.12
CA THR A 28 3.87 1.97 -7.06
C THR A 28 4.06 2.72 -8.38
N VAL A 29 4.41 4.00 -8.33
CA VAL A 29 4.65 4.81 -9.53
C VAL A 29 5.89 4.35 -10.30
N LEU A 30 6.97 4.01 -9.59
CA LEU A 30 8.22 3.55 -10.21
C LEU A 30 8.08 2.16 -10.87
N LEU A 31 7.36 1.23 -10.23
CA LEU A 31 7.19 -0.12 -10.74
C LEU A 31 6.07 -0.22 -11.79
N GLY A 32 5.11 0.71 -11.82
CA GLY A 32 3.97 0.71 -12.75
C GLY A 32 4.19 1.62 -13.97
N GLU A 33 3.71 2.86 -13.87
CA GLU A 33 3.61 3.80 -15.00
C GLU A 33 4.97 4.21 -15.56
N LEU A 34 5.96 4.46 -14.70
CA LEU A 34 7.30 4.87 -15.17
C LEU A 34 8.00 3.74 -15.93
N ALA A 35 7.86 2.49 -15.46
CA ALA A 35 8.44 1.33 -16.13
C ALA A 35 7.88 1.16 -17.55
N LEU A 36 6.55 1.26 -17.69
CA LEU A 36 5.88 1.17 -18.99
C LEU A 36 6.27 2.34 -19.91
N GLY A 37 6.29 3.57 -19.37
CA GLY A 37 6.69 4.77 -20.11
C GLY A 37 8.11 4.68 -20.67
N LEU A 38 9.08 4.19 -19.88
CA LEU A 38 10.46 3.99 -20.34
C LEU A 38 10.56 2.89 -21.41
N CYS A 39 9.78 1.81 -21.27
CA CYS A 39 9.71 0.78 -22.30
C CYS A 39 9.20 1.33 -23.63
N LEU A 40 8.09 2.09 -23.60
CA LEU A 40 7.50 2.73 -24.78
C LEU A 40 8.48 3.71 -25.44
N LEU A 41 9.16 4.54 -24.64
CA LEU A 41 10.17 5.47 -25.13
C LEU A 41 11.33 4.73 -25.80
N ALA A 42 11.84 3.65 -25.20
CA ALA A 42 12.90 2.84 -25.79
C ALA A 42 12.48 2.22 -27.14
N VAL A 43 11.25 1.69 -27.23
CA VAL A 43 10.70 1.15 -28.48
C VAL A 43 10.55 2.25 -29.54
N ALA A 44 10.09 3.45 -29.17
CA ALA A 44 10.00 4.59 -30.07
C ALA A 44 11.38 4.99 -30.63
N PHE A 45 12.42 5.03 -29.80
CA PHE A 45 13.80 5.28 -30.23
C PHE A 45 14.32 4.20 -31.20
N VAL A 46 13.97 2.93 -30.98
CA VAL A 46 14.31 1.84 -31.93
C VAL A 46 13.61 2.05 -33.27
N GLY A 47 12.33 2.39 -33.28
CA GLY A 47 11.58 2.71 -34.50
C GLY A 47 12.15 3.92 -35.24
N PHE A 48 12.58 4.95 -34.51
CA PHE A 48 13.26 6.11 -35.08
C PHE A 48 14.61 5.74 -35.73
N MET A 49 15.40 4.88 -35.09
CA MET A 49 16.62 4.31 -35.69
C MET A 49 16.33 3.46 -36.92
N MET A 50 15.19 2.75 -36.98
CA MET A 50 14.77 2.01 -38.19
C MET A 50 14.52 2.95 -39.37
N MET A 51 13.85 4.07 -39.12
CA MET A 51 13.59 5.08 -40.16
C MET A 51 14.88 5.74 -40.65
N SER A 52 15.94 5.74 -39.84
CA SER A 52 17.26 6.28 -40.20
C SER A 52 18.04 5.42 -41.23
N GLY A 53 17.45 4.32 -41.74
CA GLY A 53 17.91 3.61 -42.94
C GLY A 53 18.98 2.55 -42.72
N ARG A 54 19.56 2.44 -41.52
CA ARG A 54 20.47 1.36 -41.14
C ARG A 54 20.13 0.91 -39.71
N VAL A 55 19.27 -0.09 -39.58
CA VAL A 55 18.96 -0.66 -38.27
C VAL A 55 20.01 -1.71 -37.89
N PRO A 56 20.85 -1.46 -36.88
CA PRO A 56 21.54 -2.56 -36.22
C PRO A 56 20.49 -3.41 -35.50
N ILE A 57 20.13 -4.58 -36.07
CA ILE A 57 19.19 -5.54 -35.46
C ILE A 57 19.62 -5.94 -34.04
N ARG A 58 20.93 -5.86 -33.78
CA ARG A 58 21.54 -6.02 -32.46
C ARG A 58 21.05 -5.01 -31.44
N THR A 59 20.80 -3.76 -31.83
CA THR A 59 20.30 -2.72 -30.93
C THR A 59 18.84 -2.99 -30.58
N ALA A 60 18.01 -3.34 -31.56
CA ALA A 60 16.62 -3.73 -31.31
C ALA A 60 16.54 -4.93 -30.35
N MET A 61 17.40 -5.95 -30.55
CA MET A 61 17.47 -7.12 -29.68
C MET A 61 17.89 -6.76 -28.25
N ARG A 62 18.89 -5.88 -28.07
CA ARG A 62 19.32 -5.40 -26.74
C ARG A 62 18.20 -4.65 -26.02
N VAL A 63 17.47 -3.80 -26.73
CA VAL A 63 16.34 -3.04 -26.17
C VAL A 63 15.19 -3.98 -25.77
N ALA A 64 14.86 -4.96 -26.62
CA ALA A 64 13.83 -5.95 -26.31
C ALA A 64 14.16 -6.75 -25.03
N ILE A 65 15.43 -7.17 -24.87
CA ILE A 65 15.91 -7.84 -23.65
C ILE A 65 15.77 -6.91 -22.43
N GLY A 66 16.14 -5.63 -22.57
CA GLY A 66 15.97 -4.64 -21.51
C GLY A 66 14.52 -4.47 -21.06
N CYS A 67 13.59 -4.34 -22.02
CA CYS A 67 12.16 -4.26 -21.73
C CYS A 67 11.64 -5.52 -21.01
N PHE A 68 12.09 -6.70 -21.43
CA PHE A 68 11.72 -7.95 -20.77
C PHE A 68 12.19 -7.99 -19.31
N VAL A 69 13.40 -7.52 -19.02
CA VAL A 69 13.91 -7.48 -17.65
C VAL A 69 13.13 -6.50 -16.78
N ILE A 70 12.84 -5.29 -17.28
CA ILE A 70 12.09 -4.27 -16.53
C ILE A 70 10.68 -4.76 -16.16
N LEU A 71 9.98 -5.39 -17.11
CA LEU A 71 8.60 -5.86 -16.91
C LEU A 71 8.52 -7.24 -16.21
N GLY A 72 9.48 -8.12 -16.48
CA GLY A 72 9.46 -9.51 -16.02
C GLY A 72 10.11 -9.74 -14.66
N ALA A 73 11.10 -8.95 -14.27
CA ALA A 73 11.81 -9.10 -13.00
C ALA A 73 10.89 -9.18 -11.75
N PRO A 74 9.88 -8.31 -11.56
CA PRO A 74 9.04 -8.39 -10.37
C PRO A 74 8.21 -9.68 -10.30
N GLN A 75 7.71 -10.21 -11.43
CA GLN A 75 7.01 -11.49 -11.46
C GLN A 75 7.94 -12.68 -11.17
N ILE A 76 9.16 -12.63 -11.71
CA ILE A 76 10.18 -13.64 -11.41
C ILE A 76 10.52 -13.62 -9.92
N ALA A 77 10.76 -12.44 -9.35
CA ALA A 77 11.05 -12.26 -7.93
C ALA A 77 9.90 -12.75 -7.04
N ALA A 78 8.65 -12.40 -7.38
CA ALA A 78 7.47 -12.87 -6.65
C ALA A 78 7.34 -14.40 -6.67
N GLY A 79 7.58 -15.05 -7.82
CA GLY A 79 7.58 -16.51 -7.92
C GLY A 79 8.67 -17.18 -7.08
N LEU A 80 9.88 -16.61 -7.07
CA LEU A 80 10.99 -17.08 -6.24
C LEU A 80 10.70 -16.92 -4.74
N LEU A 81 10.19 -15.76 -4.32
CA LEU A 81 9.83 -15.46 -2.93
C LEU A 81 8.71 -16.36 -2.42
N ALA A 82 7.69 -16.62 -3.25
CA ALA A 82 6.59 -17.53 -2.89
C ALA A 82 7.07 -18.96 -2.61
N GLY A 83 8.06 -19.44 -3.38
CA GLY A 83 8.65 -20.77 -3.18
C GLY A 83 9.65 -20.85 -2.02
N TRP A 84 10.25 -19.72 -1.62
CA TRP A 84 11.30 -19.67 -0.59
C TRP A 84 10.74 -19.73 0.85
N GLY A 85 9.45 -19.45 1.04
CA GLY A 85 8.76 -19.55 2.32
C GLY A 85 8.70 -18.23 3.09
N SER A 86 7.50 -17.84 3.50
CA SER A 86 7.30 -16.70 4.41
C SER A 86 7.65 -17.13 5.84
N PRO A 87 8.36 -16.29 6.64
CA PRO A 87 8.52 -16.55 8.06
C PRO A 87 7.14 -16.71 8.73
N PRO A 88 7.03 -17.57 9.77
CA PRO A 88 5.80 -17.71 10.51
C PRO A 88 5.39 -16.35 11.10
N PRO A 89 4.09 -16.02 11.13
CA PRO A 89 3.63 -14.75 11.67
C PRO A 89 4.15 -14.60 13.10
N PRO A 90 4.64 -13.40 13.49
CA PRO A 90 5.07 -13.17 14.85
C PRO A 90 3.91 -13.49 15.78
N ALA A 91 4.17 -14.27 16.83
CA ALA A 91 3.19 -14.53 17.87
C ALA A 91 2.75 -13.18 18.43
N LEU A 92 1.54 -12.75 18.08
CA LEU A 92 0.94 -11.54 18.62
C LEU A 92 0.92 -11.72 20.12
N ALA A 93 1.69 -10.90 20.84
CA ALA A 93 1.60 -10.85 22.29
C ALA A 93 0.14 -10.60 22.65
N GLU A 94 -0.42 -11.48 23.48
CA GLU A 94 -1.78 -11.32 24.02
C GLU A 94 -1.91 -9.86 24.51
N PRO A 95 -2.91 -9.09 24.02
CA PRO A 95 -3.05 -7.71 24.46
C PRO A 95 -3.18 -7.68 25.99
N PRO A 96 -2.43 -6.81 26.69
CA PRO A 96 -2.57 -6.68 28.13
C PRO A 96 -4.03 -6.39 28.42
N ILE A 97 -4.64 -7.18 29.32
CA ILE A 97 -6.05 -7.05 29.72
C ILE A 97 -6.37 -5.57 29.86
N ALA A 98 -7.18 -5.04 28.94
CA ALA A 98 -7.61 -3.66 29.00
C ALA A 98 -8.26 -3.47 30.37
N ARG A 99 -7.69 -2.59 31.20
CA ARG A 99 -8.34 -2.19 32.46
C ARG A 99 -9.72 -1.68 32.07
N ARG A 100 -10.76 -2.47 32.36
CA ARG A 100 -12.13 -2.04 32.17
C ARG A 100 -12.27 -0.71 32.93
N PRO A 101 -12.65 0.39 32.27
CA PRO A 101 -12.92 1.62 33.00
C PRO A 101 -13.96 1.30 34.09
N PRO A 102 -13.79 1.79 35.33
CA PRO A 102 -14.78 1.63 36.38
C PRO A 102 -16.15 2.04 35.84
N PRO A 103 -17.25 1.33 36.17
CA PRO A 103 -18.57 1.69 35.69
C PRO A 103 -18.82 3.16 36.04
N ALA A 104 -19.00 3.99 35.01
CA ALA A 104 -19.31 5.40 35.17
C ALA A 104 -20.74 5.54 35.69
N ASN A 105 -20.91 5.31 37.00
CA ASN A 105 -22.13 5.55 37.74
C ASN A 105 -22.14 7.00 38.25
N TYR A 106 -21.86 7.94 37.34
CA TYR A 106 -21.89 9.37 37.61
C TYR A 106 -22.70 10.02 36.49
N ASP A 107 -24.01 10.12 36.72
CA ASP A 107 -24.92 10.94 35.91
C ASP A 107 -25.11 12.30 36.61
N PRO A 108 -24.35 13.34 36.22
CA PRO A 108 -24.46 14.67 36.80
C PRO A 108 -25.78 15.38 36.46
N TYR A 109 -26.59 14.85 35.54
CA TYR A 109 -27.89 15.39 35.18
C TYR A 109 -29.06 14.78 35.98
N ALA A 110 -28.80 13.77 36.80
CA ALA A 110 -29.80 13.16 37.70
C ALA A 110 -30.38 14.13 38.75
N GLY A 111 -29.71 15.27 38.99
CA GLY A 111 -30.21 16.34 39.87
C GLY A 111 -31.13 17.36 39.20
N ALA A 112 -31.25 17.35 37.87
CA ALA A 112 -32.06 18.32 37.11
C ALA A 112 -33.44 17.78 36.70
N SER A 113 -33.65 16.45 36.77
CA SER A 113 -34.89 15.79 36.34
C SER A 113 -35.93 15.63 37.45
N VAL A 114 -35.61 15.98 38.70
CA VAL A 114 -36.57 15.92 39.80
C VAL A 114 -37.40 17.21 39.80
N PRO A 115 -38.73 17.14 39.57
CA PRO A 115 -39.58 18.30 39.73
C PRO A 115 -39.53 18.75 41.19
N THR A 116 -39.03 19.95 41.45
CA THR A 116 -39.18 20.58 42.75
C THR A 116 -40.61 21.10 42.85
N ASP A 117 -41.47 20.35 43.53
CA ASP A 117 -42.81 20.82 43.90
C ASP A 117 -42.65 22.02 44.85
N ARG A 118 -43.09 23.20 44.40
CA ARG A 118 -43.13 24.45 45.19
C ARG A 118 -44.53 25.03 45.11
#